data_AF-A0A377LW02-F1
#
_entry.id   AF-A0A377LW02-F1
#
_cell.length_a   1.000
_cell.length_b   1.000
_cell.length_c   1.000
_cell.angle_alpha   90.00
_cell.angle_beta   90.00
_cell.angle_gamma   90.00
#
_symmetry.space_group_name_H-M   'P 1'
#
loop_
_entity.id
_entity.type
_entity.pdbx_description
1 polymer ?
#
loop_
_entity_poly.entity_id
_entity_poly.type
_entity_poly.pdbx_seq_one_letter_code
_entity_poly.pdbx_strand_id
1 'polypeptide(L)'
;MSRAPHVLTDSRTGAQLGNSQLLDSLVHDGLWDAFNDYHMGVTAENLAREYGISRELQDAYALSSQQKARAAIDSGRFRDEIVPGVRPASERSDDCRRHR
;
A
#
# COMPACT_ATOMS: atom_id res chain seq x y z
N MET A 1 -3.43 0.18 -3.40
CA MET A 1 -4.79 0.76 -3.53
C MET A 1 -4.71 2.14 -4.16
N SER A 2 -4.27 2.25 -5.42
CA SER A 2 -4.01 3.55 -6.08
C SER A 2 -5.26 4.33 -6.49
N ARG A 3 -6.45 3.71 -6.40
CA ARG A 3 -7.74 4.29 -6.79
C ARG A 3 -8.65 4.61 -5.59
N ALA A 4 -8.11 4.58 -4.38
CA ALA A 4 -8.87 4.90 -3.18
C ALA A 4 -9.30 6.39 -3.20
N PRO A 5 -10.58 6.70 -2.96
CA PRO A 5 -11.07 8.08 -2.96
C PRO A 5 -10.76 8.80 -1.65
N HIS A 6 -10.91 10.12 -1.66
CA HIS A 6 -11.08 10.88 -0.43
C HIS A 6 -12.56 11.00 -0.09
N VAL A 7 -12.90 10.98 1.19
CA VAL A 7 -14.26 10.98 1.71
C VAL A 7 -14.51 12.24 2.54
N LEU A 8 -15.68 12.85 2.34
CA LEU A 8 -16.15 13.99 3.12
C LEU A 8 -17.33 13.53 3.98
N THR A 9 -17.09 13.36 5.29
CA THR A 9 -18.05 12.78 6.23
C THR A 9 -19.30 13.66 6.41
N ASP A 10 -19.11 14.97 6.40
CA ASP A 10 -20.17 15.94 6.72
C ASP A 10 -20.98 16.35 5.49
N SER A 11 -20.69 15.77 4.32
CA SER A 11 -21.31 16.13 3.04
C SER A 11 -22.83 15.97 3.04
N ARG A 12 -23.36 14.99 3.79
CA ARG A 12 -24.80 14.70 3.82
C ARG A 12 -25.61 15.70 4.65
N THR A 13 -25.05 16.16 5.77
CA THR A 13 -25.73 17.07 6.70
C THR A 13 -25.36 18.53 6.47
N GLY A 14 -24.29 18.79 5.73
CA GLY A 14 -23.75 20.11 5.45
C GLY A 14 -22.90 20.64 6.61
N ALA A 15 -21.74 21.20 6.29
CA ALA A 15 -20.95 21.96 7.26
C ALA A 15 -21.48 23.39 7.34
N GLN A 16 -22.15 23.74 8.44
CA GLN A 16 -22.79 25.06 8.60
C GLN A 16 -21.75 26.20 8.76
N LEU A 17 -20.70 25.98 9.55
CA LEU A 17 -19.63 26.96 9.77
C LEU A 17 -18.37 26.22 10.26
N GLY A 18 -17.21 26.53 9.68
CA GLY A 18 -15.92 25.93 10.05
C GLY A 18 -15.27 25.12 8.92
N ASN A 19 -14.15 24.48 9.24
CA ASN A 19 -13.37 23.68 8.29
C ASN A 19 -13.93 22.26 8.21
N SER A 20 -14.09 21.73 7.00
CA SER A 20 -14.35 20.30 6.78
C SER A 20 -13.07 19.59 6.37
N GLN A 21 -12.91 18.35 6.83
CA GLN A 21 -11.75 17.53 6.51
C GLN A 21 -12.10 16.50 5.42
N LEU A 22 -11.25 16.42 4.40
CA LEU A 22 -11.26 15.34 3.42
C LEU A 22 -10.39 14.21 3.97
N LEU A 23 -11.01 13.08 4.29
CA LEU A 23 -10.33 11.91 4.81
C LEU A 23 -9.84 11.04 3.66
N ASP A 24 -8.60 10.55 3.74
CA ASP A 24 -8.12 9.52 2.84
C ASP A 24 -8.72 8.17 3.24
N SER A 25 -9.59 7.59 2.39
CA SER A 25 -10.24 6.30 2.68
C SER A 25 -9.23 5.15 2.79
N LEU A 26 -8.10 5.20 2.10
CA LEU A 26 -7.10 4.14 2.20
C LEU A 26 -6.52 4.07 3.61
N VAL A 27 -6.19 5.24 4.15
CA VAL A 27 -5.61 5.34 5.49
C VAL A 27 -6.69 5.06 6.52
N HIS A 28 -7.79 5.80 6.47
CA HIS A 28 -8.86 5.75 7.46
C HIS A 28 -9.51 4.35 7.54
N ASP A 29 -9.84 3.72 6.41
CA ASP A 29 -10.58 2.45 6.42
C ASP A 29 -9.69 1.21 6.39
N GLY A 30 -8.41 1.35 6.00
CA GLY A 30 -7.53 0.20 5.75
C GLY A 30 -6.24 0.13 6.54
N LEU A 31 -5.67 1.28 6.95
CA LEU A 31 -4.33 1.36 7.55
C LEU A 31 -4.30 2.08 8.90
N TRP A 32 -5.46 2.46 9.43
CA TRP A 32 -5.58 3.11 10.73
C TRP A 32 -6.24 2.17 11.74
N ASP A 33 -5.68 2.10 12.94
CA ASP A 33 -6.25 1.31 14.01
C ASP A 33 -7.46 2.03 14.61
N ALA A 34 -8.64 1.41 14.54
CA ALA A 34 -9.87 2.01 15.04
C ALA A 34 -9.93 2.12 16.57
N PHE A 35 -9.11 1.36 17.31
CA PHE A 35 -9.16 1.30 18.77
C PHE A 35 -8.13 2.18 19.45
N ASN A 36 -6.91 2.23 18.90
CA ASN A 36 -5.77 2.91 19.49
C ASN A 36 -5.40 4.21 18.76
N ASP A 37 -6.14 4.57 17.71
CA ASP A 37 -6.00 5.84 16.97
C ASP A 37 -4.57 6.10 16.45
N TYR A 38 -3.99 5.10 15.78
CA TYR A 38 -2.69 5.26 15.12
C TYR A 38 -2.55 4.40 13.86
N HIS A 39 -1.57 4.73 13.02
CA HIS A 39 -1.27 4.00 11.79
C HIS A 39 -0.76 2.56 12.06
N MET A 40 -1.11 1.59 11.21
CA MET A 40 -0.63 0.20 11.26
C MET A 40 0.91 0.05 11.28
N GLY A 41 1.67 1.07 10.89
CA GLY A 41 3.13 1.06 11.05
C GLY A 41 3.56 1.05 12.52
N VAL A 42 2.78 1.70 13.40
CA VAL A 42 3.05 1.76 14.83
C VAL A 42 2.76 0.42 15.52
N THR A 43 1.78 -0.37 15.04
CA THR A 43 1.60 -1.74 15.55
C THR A 43 2.86 -2.58 15.31
N ALA A 44 3.48 -2.44 14.14
CA ALA A 44 4.72 -3.16 13.80
C ALA A 44 5.88 -2.72 14.69
N GLU A 45 6.02 -1.43 15.00
CA GLU A 45 7.04 -0.92 15.93
C GLU A 45 6.82 -1.41 17.36
N ASN A 46 5.56 -1.53 17.81
CA ASN A 46 5.24 -2.10 19.11
C ASN A 46 5.67 -3.57 19.20
N LEU A 47 5.39 -4.34 18.15
CA LEU A 47 5.83 -5.73 18.05
C LEU A 47 7.36 -5.84 18.00
N ALA A 48 8.03 -5.00 17.21
CA ALA A 48 9.47 -5.00 17.11
C ALA A 48 10.14 -4.72 18.46
N ARG A 49 9.56 -3.82 19.25
CA ARG A 49 10.03 -3.52 20.62
C ARG A 49 9.78 -4.67 21.58
N GLU A 50 8.59 -5.26 21.56
CA GLU A 50 8.20 -6.35 22.46
C GLU A 50 9.03 -7.62 22.23
N TYR A 51 9.30 -7.95 20.97
CA TYR A 51 10.03 -9.16 20.59
C TYR A 51 11.53 -8.93 20.29
N GLY A 52 12.01 -7.69 20.47
CA GLY A 52 13.43 -7.35 20.25
C GLY A 52 13.90 -7.50 18.80
N ILE A 53 13.02 -7.24 17.82
CA ILE A 53 13.33 -7.36 16.40
C ILE A 53 14.11 -6.13 15.93
N SER A 54 15.42 -6.28 15.79
CA SER A 54 16.30 -5.19 15.37
C SER A 54 16.04 -4.74 13.93
N ARG A 55 16.47 -3.52 13.61
CA ARG A 55 16.35 -2.97 12.26
C ARG A 55 17.10 -3.80 11.22
N GLU A 56 18.27 -4.30 11.58
CA GLU A 56 19.12 -5.12 10.72
C GLU A 56 18.43 -6.45 10.36
N LEU A 57 17.70 -7.04 11.30
CA LEU A 57 16.90 -8.26 11.04
C LEU A 57 15.74 -7.97 10.09
N GLN A 58 15.04 -6.85 10.27
CA GLN A 58 13.96 -6.44 9.38
C GLN A 58 14.47 -6.21 7.95
N ASP A 59 15.60 -5.50 7.81
CA ASP A 59 16.21 -5.21 6.51
C ASP A 59 16.75 -6.48 5.83
N ALA A 60 17.38 -7.39 6.60
CA ALA A 60 17.84 -8.68 6.08
C ALA A 60 16.67 -9.54 5.57
N TYR A 61 15.56 -9.56 6.31
CA TYR A 61 14.34 -10.24 5.88
C TYR A 61 13.76 -9.62 4.61
N ALA A 62 13.68 -8.29 4.53
CA ALA A 62 13.19 -7.58 3.36
C ALA A 62 14.05 -7.88 2.11
N LEU A 63 15.37 -7.88 2.25
CA LEU A 63 16.29 -8.24 1.16
C LEU A 63 16.06 -9.68 0.68
N SER A 64 15.98 -10.64 1.61
CA SER A 64 15.70 -12.04 1.29
C SER A 64 14.35 -12.19 0.59
N SER A 65 13.32 -11.46 1.03
CA SER A 65 12.00 -11.44 0.40
C SER A 65 12.07 -10.99 -1.07
N GLN A 66 12.77 -9.89 -1.35
CA GLN A 66 12.95 -9.37 -2.71
C GLN A 66 13.70 -10.36 -3.62
N GLN A 67 14.76 -11.00 -3.09
CA GLN A 67 15.52 -12.01 -3.84
C GLN A 67 14.65 -13.24 -4.17
N LYS A 68 13.86 -13.73 -3.21
CA LYS A 68 12.93 -14.85 -3.41
C LYS A 68 11.85 -14.51 -4.44
N ALA A 69 11.26 -13.32 -4.35
CA ALA A 69 10.24 -12.86 -5.30
C ALA A 69 10.79 -12.84 -6.73
N ARG A 70 11.99 -12.28 -6.94
CA ARG A 70 12.63 -12.25 -8.25
C ARG A 70 12.90 -13.64 -8.80
N ALA A 71 13.47 -14.54 -8.00
CA ALA A 71 13.73 -15.92 -8.41
C ALA A 71 12.43 -16.67 -8.76
N ALA A 72 11.34 -16.44 -8.02
CA ALA A 72 10.04 -17.07 -8.29
C ALA A 72 9.38 -16.55 -9.58
N ILE A 73 9.52 -15.26 -9.88
CA ILE A 73 9.07 -14.65 -11.14
C ILE A 73 9.88 -15.23 -12.31
N ASP A 74 11.21 -15.25 -12.20
CA ASP A 74 12.11 -15.71 -13.28
C ASP A 74 11.92 -17.21 -13.58
N SER A 75 11.60 -18.01 -12.56
CA SER A 75 11.26 -19.43 -12.71
C SER A 75 9.81 -19.70 -13.10
N GLY A 76 8.99 -18.66 -13.26
CA GLY A 76 7.60 -18.78 -13.70
C GLY A 76 6.65 -19.40 -12.67
N ARG A 77 7.00 -19.39 -11.38
CA ARG A 77 6.19 -20.05 -10.32
C ARG A 77 4.79 -19.45 -10.17
N PHE A 78 4.62 -18.18 -10.52
CA PHE A 78 3.33 -17.48 -10.41
C PHE A 78 2.45 -17.63 -11.67
N ARG A 79 2.88 -18.39 -12.69
CA ARG A 79 2.12 -18.52 -13.95
C ARG A 79 0.77 -19.19 -13.76
N ASP A 80 0.67 -20.12 -12.81
CA ASP A 80 -0.56 -20.90 -12.60
C ASP A 80 -1.60 -20.16 -11.73
N GLU A 81 -1.17 -19.16 -10.95
CA GLU A 81 -2.05 -18.37 -10.07
C GLU A 81 -2.45 -17.00 -10.65
N ILE A 82 -1.67 -16.45 -11.59
CA ILE A 82 -1.95 -15.13 -12.17
C ILE A 82 -2.88 -15.26 -13.38
N VAL A 83 -4.09 -14.73 -13.25
CA VAL A 83 -4.99 -14.50 -14.39
C VAL A 83 -4.61 -13.20 -15.09
N PRO A 84 -4.32 -13.20 -16.41
CA PRO A 84 -3.97 -11.98 -17.13
C PRO A 84 -5.10 -10.94 -17.13
N GLY A 85 -4.84 -9.74 -16.60
CA GLY A 85 -5.75 -8.60 -16.69
C GLY A 85 -5.57 -7.83 -18.02
N VAL A 86 -6.67 -7.50 -18.68
CA VAL A 86 -6.64 -6.69 -19.92
C VAL A 86 -6.51 -5.21 -19.57
N ARG A 87 -5.51 -4.52 -20.14
CA ARG A 87 -5.41 -3.07 -20.07
C ARG A 87 -5.97 -2.43 -21.34
N PRO A 88 -6.70 -1.31 -21.25
CA PRO A 88 -7.16 -0.59 -22.43
C PRO A 88 -5.98 -0.12 -23.29
N ALA A 89 -6.12 -0.25 -24.61
CA ALA A 89 -5.03 0.00 -25.56
C ALA A 89 -4.49 1.44 -25.58
N SER A 90 -5.23 2.40 -25.01
CA SER A 90 -4.86 3.82 -24.93
C SER A 90 -3.84 4.15 -23.84
N GLU A 91 -3.51 3.21 -22.95
CA GLU A 91 -2.50 3.38 -21.89
C GLU A 91 -1.16 2.71 -22.24
N ARG A 92 -0.81 2.62 -23.53
CA ARG A 92 0.59 2.35 -23.92
C ARG A 92 1.38 3.62 -23.67
N SER A 93 1.86 3.80 -22.44
CA SER A 93 2.77 4.88 -22.10
C SER A 93 4.01 4.82 -22.98
N ASP A 94 4.29 5.95 -23.62
CA ASP A 94 5.47 6.33 -24.41
C ASP A 94 6.79 6.28 -23.63
N ASP A 95 7.05 5.20 -22.90
CA ASP A 95 8.23 5.06 -22.02
C ASP A 95 9.41 4.35 -22.71
N CYS A 96 9.22 3.87 -23.94
CA CYS A 96 10.25 3.15 -24.70
C CYS A 96 11.08 4.03 -25.67
N ARG A 97 10.97 5.38 -25.60
CA ARG A 97 11.68 6.32 -26.51
C ARG A 97 12.65 7.32 -25.83
N ARG A 98 13.09 7.10 -24.59
CA ARG A 98 14.03 8.02 -23.91
C ARG A 98 15.35 7.40 -23.44
N HIS A 99 15.81 6.31 -24.05
CA HIS A 99 17.21 5.90 -24.00
C HIS A 99 17.76 5.61 -25.39
N ARG A 100 18.19 6.68 -26.06
CA ARG A 100 19.37 6.71 -26.92
C ARG A 100 20.23 7.87 -26.46
#